data_AF-A0A2N0RZY7-F1
#
_entry.id   AF-A0A2N0RZY7-F1
#
_cell.length_a   1.000
_cell.length_b   1.000
_cell.length_c   1.000
_cell.angle_alpha   90.00
_cell.angle_beta   90.00
_cell.angle_gamma   90.00
#
_symmetry.space_group_name_H-M   'P 1'
#
loop_
_entity.id
_entity.type
_entity.pdbx_description
1 polymer ?
#
loop_
_entity_poly.entity_id
_entity_poly.type
_entity_poly.pdbx_seq_one_letter_code
_entity_poly.pdbx_strand_id
1 'polypeptide(L)'
;MSSLLTTQNFNFWYLHHRVQYTYTPDHLIYIINRVLLPKLEYINQFTILTQQQCDSLLAPVKKLFKHHLKLPIITHNNIIHNKLFPSINSFFFNQFYSRCSITNVIFNTPLFTQLGLQKIINTQYEYWLPHFPSPKDLLTPHLHRNQSLITRQLCLYNNFHINFIPHCNTFIQGGTTLVIPYL
;
A
#
# COMPACT_ATOMS: atom_id res chain seq x y z
N MET A 1 30.51 -48.61 -44.84
CA MET A 1 30.53 -48.02 -43.49
C MET A 1 30.67 -46.51 -43.61
N SER A 2 30.08 -45.77 -42.66
CA SER A 2 30.11 -44.32 -42.44
C SER A 2 29.34 -43.40 -43.42
N SER A 3 28.05 -43.14 -43.15
CA SER A 3 27.39 -41.84 -43.47
C SER A 3 25.98 -41.66 -42.87
N LEU A 4 25.68 -42.16 -41.68
CA LEU A 4 24.34 -42.00 -41.05
C LEU A 4 24.38 -41.57 -39.57
N LEU A 5 25.32 -40.71 -39.17
CA LEU A 5 25.43 -40.27 -37.75
C LEU A 5 25.64 -38.76 -37.55
N THR A 6 25.26 -37.89 -38.48
CA THR A 6 25.47 -36.44 -38.31
C THR A 6 24.21 -35.56 -38.31
N THR A 7 23.02 -36.13 -38.50
CA THR A 7 21.77 -35.34 -38.54
C THR A 7 20.92 -35.39 -37.27
N GLN A 8 21.13 -36.35 -36.38
CA GLN A 8 20.35 -36.45 -35.13
C GLN A 8 20.87 -35.56 -33.99
N ASN A 9 22.18 -35.25 -33.95
CA ASN A 9 22.75 -34.43 -32.88
C ASN A 9 22.59 -32.91 -33.08
N PHE A 10 22.34 -32.46 -34.32
CA PHE A 10 22.13 -31.02 -34.59
C PHE A 10 20.74 -30.53 -34.15
N ASN A 11 19.73 -31.39 -34.21
CA ASN A 11 18.38 -31.06 -33.76
C ASN A 11 18.25 -31.06 -32.23
N PHE A 12 19.06 -31.84 -31.52
CA PHE A 12 19.02 -31.88 -30.06
C PHE A 12 19.55 -30.57 -29.44
N TRP A 13 20.63 -30.01 -30.00
CA TRP A 13 21.17 -28.71 -29.58
C TRP A 13 20.25 -27.53 -29.96
N TYR A 14 19.54 -27.63 -31.10
CA TYR A 14 18.59 -26.60 -31.53
C TYR A 14 17.28 -26.61 -30.71
N LEU A 15 16.84 -27.78 -30.26
CA LEU A 15 15.66 -27.91 -29.40
C LEU A 15 15.95 -27.53 -27.94
N HIS A 16 17.15 -27.77 -27.43
CA HIS A 16 17.51 -27.40 -26.05
C HIS A 16 17.70 -25.88 -25.85
N HIS A 17 17.98 -25.12 -26.92
CA HIS A 17 17.98 -23.65 -26.89
C HIS A 17 16.60 -23.01 -27.05
N ARG A 18 15.55 -23.82 -27.33
CA ARG A 18 14.15 -23.35 -27.48
C ARG A 18 13.25 -23.66 -26.30
N VAL A 19 13.78 -24.16 -25.20
CA VAL A 19 13.14 -24.02 -23.88
C VAL A 19 13.83 -22.87 -23.14
N GLN A 20 13.88 -21.70 -23.78
CA GLN A 20 13.80 -20.48 -23.00
C GLN A 20 12.45 -20.58 -22.31
N TYR A 21 12.41 -20.59 -20.98
CA TYR A 21 11.17 -20.30 -20.27
C TYR A 21 10.75 -18.91 -20.74
N THR A 22 9.94 -18.85 -21.80
CA THR A 22 9.36 -17.60 -22.29
C THR A 22 8.38 -17.22 -21.22
N TYR A 23 8.84 -16.41 -20.25
CA TYR A 23 7.97 -15.81 -19.25
C TYR A 23 6.86 -15.11 -20.01
N THR A 24 5.68 -15.74 -20.04
CA THR A 24 4.49 -15.18 -20.64
C THR A 24 4.15 -13.89 -19.88
N PRO A 25 3.49 -12.92 -20.52
CA PRO A 25 3.02 -11.72 -19.83
C PRO A 25 2.27 -12.05 -18.54
N ASP A 26 1.54 -13.17 -18.52
CA ASP A 26 0.81 -13.68 -17.36
C ASP A 26 1.72 -14.10 -16.20
N HIS A 27 2.85 -14.76 -16.48
CA HIS A 27 3.83 -15.09 -15.43
C HIS A 27 4.42 -13.83 -14.79
N LEU A 28 4.71 -12.81 -15.60
CA LEU A 28 5.23 -11.54 -15.10
C LEU A 28 4.17 -10.81 -14.25
N ILE A 29 2.93 -10.74 -14.73
CA ILE A 29 1.79 -10.18 -13.98
C ILE A 29 1.61 -10.92 -12.65
N TYR A 30 1.67 -12.25 -12.68
CA TYR A 30 1.55 -13.08 -11.48
C TYR A 30 2.67 -12.76 -10.49
N ILE A 31 3.93 -12.75 -10.92
CA ILE A 31 5.07 -12.44 -10.05
C ILE A 31 4.91 -11.05 -9.43
N ILE A 32 4.55 -10.04 -10.21
CA ILE A 32 4.34 -8.68 -9.69
C ILE A 32 3.19 -8.69 -8.67
N ASN A 33 2.00 -9.14 -9.07
CA ASN A 33 0.80 -8.96 -8.26
C ASN A 33 0.70 -9.90 -7.06
N ARG A 34 1.25 -11.12 -7.16
CA ARG A 34 1.11 -12.17 -6.15
C ARG A 34 2.35 -12.39 -5.30
N VAL A 35 3.53 -11.93 -5.74
CA VAL A 35 4.78 -12.11 -4.98
C VAL A 35 5.39 -10.78 -4.58
N LEU A 36 5.65 -9.91 -5.56
CA LEU A 36 6.36 -8.66 -5.31
C LEU A 36 5.53 -7.67 -4.49
N LEU A 37 4.30 -7.36 -4.92
CA LEU A 37 3.44 -6.40 -4.22
C LEU A 37 3.14 -6.84 -2.78
N PRO A 38 2.75 -8.10 -2.50
CA PRO A 38 2.54 -8.55 -1.12
C PRO A 38 3.81 -8.49 -0.26
N LYS A 39 4.99 -8.82 -0.83
CA LYS A 39 6.26 -8.72 -0.10
C LYS A 39 6.61 -7.26 0.23
N LEU A 40 6.40 -6.34 -0.70
CA LEU A 40 6.58 -4.91 -0.46
C LEU A 40 5.60 -4.37 0.59
N GLU A 41 4.35 -4.85 0.58
CA GLU A 41 3.34 -4.46 1.55
C GLU A 41 3.73 -4.93 2.97
N TYR A 42 4.22 -6.16 3.09
CA TYR A 42 4.72 -6.71 4.35
C TYR A 42 5.92 -5.94 4.90
N ILE A 43 6.92 -5.62 4.05
CA ILE A 43 8.08 -4.83 4.48
C ILE A 43 7.63 -3.44 4.94
N ASN A 44 6.67 -2.84 4.26
CA ASN A 44 6.11 -1.53 4.59
C ASN A 44 4.95 -1.63 5.59
N GLN A 45 4.92 -2.65 6.47
CA GLN A 45 3.76 -2.85 7.35
C GLN A 45 3.54 -1.72 8.36
N PHE A 46 4.61 -1.04 8.75
CA PHE A 46 4.61 0.03 9.75
C PHE A 46 4.81 1.43 9.16
N THR A 47 4.74 1.55 7.84
CA THR A 47 4.92 2.81 7.14
C THR A 47 3.75 3.03 6.18
N ILE A 48 3.34 4.29 6.03
CA ILE A 48 2.42 4.68 4.96
C ILE A 48 3.15 5.53 3.94
N LEU A 49 3.21 5.01 2.72
CA LEU A 49 3.90 5.67 1.62
C LEU A 49 2.89 6.53 0.86
N THR A 50 3.34 7.71 0.45
CA THR A 50 2.54 8.56 -0.44
C THR A 50 2.48 7.97 -1.84
N GLN A 51 1.51 8.39 -2.65
CA GLN A 51 1.41 7.93 -4.04
C GLN A 51 2.71 8.15 -4.82
N GLN A 52 3.34 9.32 -4.65
CA GLN A 52 4.63 9.64 -5.28
C GLN A 52 5.76 8.69 -4.83
N GLN A 53 5.81 8.33 -3.55
CA GLN A 53 6.79 7.37 -3.01
C GLN A 53 6.55 5.95 -3.56
N CYS A 54 5.29 5.53 -3.67
CA CYS A 54 4.94 4.26 -4.29
C CYS A 54 5.32 4.23 -5.77
N ASP A 55 5.09 5.33 -6.49
CA ASP A 55 5.39 5.46 -7.91
C ASP A 55 6.90 5.46 -8.18
N SER A 56 7.69 6.13 -7.34
CA SER A 56 9.16 6.09 -7.45
C SER A 56 9.72 4.72 -7.11
N LEU A 57 9.20 4.06 -6.06
CA LEU A 57 9.61 2.71 -5.66
C LEU A 57 9.33 1.68 -6.76
N LEU A 58 8.16 1.76 -7.41
CA LEU A 58 7.79 0.85 -8.49
C LEU A 58 8.27 1.28 -9.88
N ALA A 59 8.90 2.45 -10.04
CA ALA A 59 9.39 2.92 -11.33
C ALA A 59 10.21 1.88 -12.13
N PRO A 60 11.20 1.16 -11.55
CA PRO A 60 11.94 0.13 -12.29
C PRO A 60 11.05 -1.03 -12.72
N VAL A 61 10.12 -1.45 -11.87
CA VAL A 61 9.17 -2.55 -12.16
C VAL A 61 8.23 -2.16 -13.30
N LYS A 62 7.70 -0.93 -13.28
CA LYS A 62 6.84 -0.39 -14.36
C LYS A 62 7.61 -0.32 -15.68
N LYS A 63 8.89 0.06 -15.65
CA LYS A 63 9.76 0.10 -16.85
C LYS A 63 10.00 -1.30 -17.43
N LEU A 64 10.32 -2.27 -16.58
CA LEU A 64 10.48 -3.67 -16.99
C LEU A 64 9.20 -4.25 -17.58
N PHE A 65 8.06 -3.96 -16.95
CA PHE A 65 6.75 -4.41 -17.43
C PHE A 65 6.40 -3.82 -18.79
N LYS A 66 6.59 -2.51 -18.98
CA LYS A 66 6.39 -1.85 -20.29
C LYS A 66 7.28 -2.45 -21.37
N HIS A 67 8.56 -2.68 -21.06
CA HIS A 67 9.49 -3.30 -22.00
C HIS A 67 9.04 -4.71 -22.42
N HIS A 68 8.54 -5.51 -21.46
CA HIS A 68 8.02 -6.85 -21.74
C HIS A 68 6.76 -6.83 -22.61
N LEU A 69 5.87 -5.86 -22.39
CA LEU A 69 4.70 -5.60 -23.25
C LEU A 69 5.04 -4.90 -24.58
N LYS A 70 6.32 -4.66 -24.88
CA LYS A 70 6.79 -3.91 -26.05
C LYS A 70 6.18 -2.50 -26.15
N LEU A 71 5.84 -1.90 -25.00
CA LEU A 71 5.33 -0.54 -24.91
C LEU A 71 6.50 0.46 -24.88
N PRO A 72 6.38 1.61 -25.58
CA PRO A 72 7.35 2.70 -25.45
C PRO A 72 7.47 3.17 -23.99
N ILE A 73 8.67 3.56 -23.56
CA ILE A 73 8.92 4.03 -22.19
C ILE A 73 8.04 5.26 -21.84
N ILE A 74 7.80 6.12 -22.83
CA ILE A 74 6.97 7.33 -22.74
C ILE A 74 5.47 7.05 -22.51
N THR A 75 5.03 5.81 -22.67
CA THR A 75 3.61 5.46 -22.45
C THR A 75 3.14 5.86 -21.06
N HIS A 76 1.93 6.37 -20.94
CA HIS A 76 1.41 6.79 -19.65
C HIS A 76 1.19 5.57 -18.73
N ASN A 77 1.51 5.70 -17.43
CA ASN A 77 1.42 4.60 -16.47
C ASN A 77 -0.03 4.12 -16.24
N ASN A 78 -1.05 4.91 -16.60
CA ASN A 78 -2.43 4.43 -16.49
C ASN A 78 -2.73 3.23 -17.40
N ILE A 79 -1.97 3.07 -18.50
CA ILE A 79 -2.14 1.95 -19.44
C ILE A 79 -1.82 0.62 -18.74
N ILE A 80 -0.75 0.58 -17.95
CA ILE A 80 -0.32 -0.64 -17.24
C ILE A 80 -1.20 -0.99 -16.03
N HIS A 81 -2.09 -0.09 -15.61
CA HIS A 81 -3.05 -0.31 -14.52
C HIS A 81 -4.47 -0.59 -15.02
N ASN A 82 -4.70 -0.52 -16.33
CA ASN A 82 -6.01 -0.73 -16.92
C ASN A 82 -6.28 -2.22 -17.17
N LYS A 83 -7.35 -2.75 -16.56
CA LYS A 83 -7.77 -4.16 -16.69
C LYS A 83 -8.16 -4.60 -18.10
N LEU A 84 -8.37 -3.66 -19.04
CA LEU A 84 -8.60 -3.97 -20.46
C LEU A 84 -7.36 -4.56 -21.14
N PHE A 85 -6.19 -4.39 -20.55
CA PHE A 85 -4.91 -4.91 -21.04
C PHE A 85 -4.25 -5.77 -19.95
N PRO A 86 -3.18 -6.53 -20.28
CA PRO A 86 -2.31 -7.11 -19.28
C PRO A 86 -1.89 -6.05 -18.25
N SER A 87 -2.37 -6.15 -17.01
CA SER A 87 -2.30 -5.07 -16.02
C SER A 87 -1.66 -5.50 -14.71
N ILE A 88 -0.93 -4.58 -14.10
CA ILE A 88 -0.40 -4.71 -12.74
C ILE A 88 -1.21 -3.85 -11.78
N ASN A 89 -1.39 -4.34 -10.55
CA ASN A 89 -2.09 -3.60 -9.52
C ASN A 89 -1.25 -2.39 -9.07
N SER A 90 -1.93 -1.30 -8.72
CA SER A 90 -1.27 -0.15 -8.11
C SER A 90 -0.90 -0.48 -6.67
N PHE A 91 0.38 -0.35 -6.33
CA PHE A 91 0.85 -0.58 -4.97
C PHE A 91 0.23 0.38 -3.96
N PHE A 92 0.08 1.66 -4.34
CA PHE A 92 -0.55 2.66 -3.50
C PHE A 92 -1.98 2.26 -3.12
N PHE A 93 -2.79 1.85 -4.11
CA PHE A 93 -4.17 1.45 -3.84
C PHE A 93 -4.26 0.12 -3.07
N ASN A 94 -3.40 -0.85 -3.35
CA ASN A 94 -3.34 -2.09 -2.55
C ASN A 94 -3.04 -1.79 -1.07
N GLN A 95 -2.01 -0.97 -0.81
CA GLN A 95 -1.68 -0.52 0.54
C GLN A 95 -2.86 0.22 1.16
N PHE A 96 -3.47 1.16 0.43
CA PHE A 96 -4.62 1.94 0.91
C PHE A 96 -5.78 1.04 1.35
N TYR A 97 -6.23 0.11 0.49
CA TYR A 97 -7.35 -0.78 0.79
C TYR A 97 -7.06 -1.71 1.97
N SER A 98 -5.86 -2.28 2.02
CA SER A 98 -5.40 -3.12 3.14
C SER A 98 -5.42 -2.35 4.46
N ARG A 99 -4.89 -1.12 4.47
CA ARG A 99 -4.93 -0.27 5.66
C ARG A 99 -6.34 0.13 6.05
N CYS A 100 -7.19 0.52 5.10
CA CYS A 100 -8.60 0.83 5.39
C CYS A 100 -9.29 -0.35 6.06
N SER A 101 -9.06 -1.57 5.55
CA SER A 101 -9.64 -2.79 6.11
C SER A 101 -9.16 -3.04 7.54
N ILE A 102 -7.85 -2.95 7.79
CA ILE A 102 -7.28 -3.12 9.15
C ILE A 102 -7.83 -2.07 10.12
N THR A 103 -7.86 -0.81 9.71
CA THR A 103 -8.38 0.29 10.53
C THR A 103 -9.87 0.09 10.86
N ASN A 104 -10.66 -0.36 9.88
CA ASN A 104 -12.06 -0.70 10.08
C ASN A 104 -12.23 -1.83 11.10
N VAL A 105 -11.41 -2.89 11.03
CA VAL A 105 -11.43 -3.99 12.00
C VAL A 105 -11.05 -3.51 13.40
N ILE A 106 -10.02 -2.66 13.53
CA ILE A 106 -9.59 -2.12 14.83
C ILE A 106 -10.72 -1.34 15.51
N PHE A 107 -11.45 -0.50 14.76
CA PHE A 107 -12.49 0.34 15.34
C PHE A 107 -13.84 -0.36 15.54
N ASN A 108 -14.16 -1.37 14.73
CA ASN A 108 -15.48 -2.02 14.74
C ASN A 108 -15.52 -3.41 15.39
N THR A 109 -14.41 -3.92 15.92
CA THR A 109 -14.36 -5.24 16.58
C THR A 109 -14.25 -5.10 18.10
N PRO A 110 -15.09 -5.79 18.90
CA PRO A 110 -15.09 -5.65 20.36
C PRO A 110 -13.75 -6.02 21.01
N LEU A 111 -13.03 -7.01 20.43
CA LEU A 111 -11.72 -7.47 20.89
C LEU A 111 -10.65 -6.36 20.88
N PHE A 112 -10.78 -5.37 19.99
CA PHE A 112 -9.78 -4.31 19.81
C PHE A 112 -10.23 -2.97 20.39
N THR A 113 -11.30 -2.93 21.18
CA THR A 113 -11.87 -1.70 21.75
C THR A 113 -10.85 -0.87 22.52
N GLN A 114 -10.07 -1.48 23.41
CA GLN A 114 -9.03 -0.77 24.19
C GLN A 114 -7.95 -0.17 23.29
N LEU A 115 -7.52 -0.92 22.26
CA LEU A 115 -6.54 -0.43 21.28
C LEU A 115 -7.14 0.71 20.45
N GLY A 116 -8.38 0.56 19.97
CA GLY A 116 -9.10 1.59 19.23
C GLY A 116 -9.21 2.89 20.03
N LEU A 117 -9.61 2.81 21.31
CA LEU A 117 -9.67 3.95 22.22
C LEU A 117 -8.30 4.60 22.43
N GLN A 118 -7.25 3.80 22.65
CA GLN A 118 -5.88 4.32 22.77
C GLN A 118 -5.47 5.08 21.51
N LYS A 119 -5.78 4.55 20.31
CA LYS A 119 -5.48 5.23 19.04
C LYS A 119 -6.26 6.54 18.90
N ILE A 120 -7.54 6.56 19.27
CA ILE A 120 -8.37 7.77 19.25
C ILE A 120 -7.79 8.83 20.18
N ILE A 121 -7.51 8.50 21.44
CA ILE A 121 -6.96 9.46 22.42
C ILE A 121 -5.60 9.99 21.96
N ASN A 122 -4.73 9.12 21.41
CA ASN A 122 -3.46 9.55 20.86
C ASN A 122 -3.65 10.54 19.69
N THR A 123 -4.60 10.30 18.79
CA THR A 123 -4.89 11.25 17.71
C THR A 123 -5.39 12.59 18.24
N GLN A 124 -6.27 12.60 19.24
CA GLN A 124 -6.75 13.82 19.87
C GLN A 124 -5.60 14.62 20.50
N TYR A 125 -4.68 13.92 21.17
CA TYR A 125 -3.48 14.53 21.77
C TYR A 125 -2.54 15.11 20.71
N GLU A 126 -2.32 14.42 19.58
CA GLU A 126 -1.49 14.93 18.49
C GLU A 126 -2.06 16.22 17.85
N TYR A 127 -3.38 16.35 17.81
CA TYR A 127 -4.09 17.54 17.31
C TYR A 127 -4.37 18.60 18.39
N TRP A 128 -4.10 18.31 19.67
CA TRP A 128 -4.48 19.16 20.80
C TRP A 128 -5.96 19.52 20.83
N LEU A 129 -6.83 18.58 20.46
CA LEU A 129 -8.28 18.77 20.43
C LEU A 129 -8.97 18.04 21.58
N PRO A 130 -9.98 18.65 22.23
CA PRO A 130 -10.78 17.97 23.25
C PRO A 130 -11.69 16.90 22.64
N HIS A 131 -11.99 16.95 21.34
CA HIS A 131 -12.81 16.00 20.61
C HIS A 131 -12.00 15.33 19.49
N PHE A 132 -12.53 14.24 18.92
CA PHE A 132 -11.91 13.60 17.76
C PHE A 132 -11.78 14.60 16.60
N PRO A 133 -10.65 14.63 15.86
CA PRO A 133 -10.45 15.60 14.79
C PRO A 133 -11.51 15.46 13.71
N SER A 134 -12.13 16.59 13.34
CA SER A 134 -13.08 16.65 12.24
C SER A 134 -12.34 16.60 10.89
N PRO A 135 -13.05 16.33 9.77
CA PRO A 135 -12.45 16.36 8.43
C PRO A 135 -11.76 17.67 8.10
N LYS A 136 -12.21 18.79 8.67
CA LYS A 136 -11.59 20.11 8.49
C LYS A 136 -10.28 20.22 9.26
N ASP A 137 -10.24 19.68 10.47
CA ASP A 137 -9.05 19.69 11.32
C ASP A 137 -7.94 18.85 10.70
N LEU A 138 -8.29 17.69 10.10
CA LEU A 138 -7.37 16.81 9.39
C LEU A 138 -6.72 17.45 8.15
N LEU A 139 -7.31 18.51 7.57
CA LEU A 139 -6.74 19.25 6.43
C LEU A 139 -5.70 20.29 6.87
N THR A 140 -5.64 20.63 8.16
CA THR A 140 -4.74 21.68 8.64
C THR A 140 -3.27 21.21 8.58
N PRO A 141 -2.35 22.01 8.02
CA PRO A 141 -0.94 21.62 7.82
C PRO A 141 -0.11 21.65 9.11
N HIS A 142 -0.69 22.09 10.23
CA HIS A 142 0.00 22.26 11.51
C HIS A 142 0.00 20.96 12.31
N LEU A 143 0.71 19.92 11.86
CA LEU A 143 0.94 18.79 12.74
C LEU A 143 2.37 18.29 12.72
N HIS A 144 2.85 18.11 13.95
CA HIS A 144 4.17 17.68 14.34
C HIS A 144 4.76 16.62 13.41
N ARG A 145 6.06 16.73 13.14
CA ARG A 145 6.86 15.83 12.30
C ARG A 145 6.73 14.34 12.67
N ASN A 146 6.21 14.04 13.87
CA ASN A 146 6.12 12.72 14.47
C ASN A 146 4.66 12.29 14.73
N GLN A 147 3.77 12.44 13.75
CA GLN A 147 2.43 11.86 13.82
C GLN A 147 2.48 10.33 13.89
N SER A 148 1.59 9.73 14.68
CA SER A 148 1.43 8.28 14.66
C SER A 148 0.85 7.79 13.33
N LEU A 149 1.08 6.51 13.05
CA LEU A 149 0.66 5.89 11.80
C LEU A 149 -0.85 5.99 11.55
N ILE A 150 -1.67 5.88 12.61
CA ILE A 150 -3.12 5.99 12.49
C ILE A 150 -3.54 7.42 12.13
N THR A 151 -2.90 8.43 12.70
CA THR A 151 -3.17 9.83 12.39
C THR A 151 -2.86 10.13 10.92
N ARG A 152 -1.70 9.67 10.45
CA ARG A 152 -1.31 9.79 9.04
C ARG A 152 -2.28 9.07 8.12
N GLN A 153 -2.78 7.90 8.53
CA GLN A 153 -3.81 7.16 7.79
C GLN A 153 -5.11 7.96 7.71
N LEU A 154 -5.60 8.52 8.82
CA LEU A 154 -6.81 9.35 8.85
C LEU A 154 -6.68 10.57 7.93
N CYS A 155 -5.54 11.26 7.93
CA CYS A 155 -5.28 12.34 6.98
C CYS A 155 -5.36 11.87 5.53
N LEU A 156 -4.76 10.71 5.22
CA LEU A 156 -4.80 10.15 3.88
C LEU A 156 -6.20 9.69 3.47
N TYR A 157 -7.01 9.14 4.38
CA TYR A 157 -8.40 8.76 4.12
C TYR A 157 -9.28 9.98 3.84
N ASN A 158 -9.06 11.07 4.56
CA ASN A 158 -9.77 12.32 4.35
C ASN A 158 -9.55 12.89 2.94
N ASN A 159 -8.36 12.70 2.35
CA ASN A 159 -8.09 13.07 0.95
C ASN A 159 -8.97 12.30 -0.06
N PHE A 160 -9.51 11.14 0.33
CA PHE A 160 -10.47 10.35 -0.45
C PHE A 160 -11.90 10.46 0.08
N HIS A 161 -12.20 11.46 0.92
CA HIS A 161 -13.50 11.69 1.54
C HIS A 161 -14.00 10.51 2.41
N ILE A 162 -13.08 9.70 2.93
CA ILE A 162 -13.39 8.63 3.88
C ILE A 162 -13.17 9.17 5.30
N ASN A 163 -14.27 9.34 6.02
CA ASN A 163 -14.28 9.92 7.36
C ASN A 163 -14.55 8.84 8.42
N PHE A 164 -13.80 8.90 9.52
CA PHE A 164 -14.01 8.05 10.69
C PHE A 164 -14.67 8.86 11.79
N ILE A 165 -15.71 8.32 12.40
CA ILE A 165 -16.40 8.95 13.53
C ILE A 165 -16.44 7.92 14.66
N PRO A 166 -15.88 8.24 15.84
CA PRO A 166 -15.95 7.32 16.97
C PRO A 166 -17.39 7.18 17.46
N HIS A 167 -17.80 5.95 17.78
CA HIS A 167 -19.10 5.67 18.39
C HIS A 167 -19.17 6.05 19.88
N CYS A 168 -18.02 6.26 20.51
CA CYS A 168 -17.90 6.63 21.92
C CYS A 168 -17.73 8.14 22.07
N ASN A 169 -18.20 8.68 23.20
CA ASN A 169 -17.91 10.07 23.56
C ASN A 169 -16.43 10.17 23.96
N THR A 170 -15.65 10.87 23.15
CA THR A 170 -14.22 11.11 23.39
C THR A 170 -13.96 12.54 23.84
N PHE A 171 -15.01 13.31 24.15
CA PHE A 171 -14.88 14.70 24.55
C PHE A 171 -14.20 14.79 25.92
N ILE A 172 -13.00 15.36 25.94
CA ILE A 172 -12.26 15.64 27.16
C ILE A 172 -12.83 16.94 27.73
N GLN A 173 -13.79 16.82 28.65
CA GLN A 173 -14.13 17.93 29.55
C GLN A 173 -12.97 18.02 30.55
N GLY A 174 -12.25 19.14 30.55
CA GLY A 174 -11.22 19.38 31.55
C GLY A 174 -11.75 19.11 32.95
N GLY A 175 -10.90 18.59 33.84
CA GLY A 175 -11.27 18.38 35.23
C GLY A 175 -11.60 19.71 35.90
N THR A 176 -12.77 19.79 36.54
CA THR A 176 -13.06 20.86 37.53
C THR A 176 -12.21 20.72 38.78
N THR A 177 -11.58 19.56 38.97
CA THR A 177 -10.59 19.30 40.01
C THR A 177 -9.21 19.69 39.50
N LEU A 178 -8.63 20.72 40.11
CA LEU A 178 -7.20 21.01 40.02
C LEU A 178 -6.42 19.72 40.30
N VAL A 179 -5.39 19.44 39.51
CA VAL A 179 -4.33 18.50 39.94
C VAL A 179 -3.57 19.22 41.05
N ILE A 180 -4.13 19.24 42.26
CA ILE A 180 -3.40 19.67 43.45
C ILE A 180 -2.24 18.69 43.58
N PRO A 181 -0.99 19.18 43.73
CA PRO A 181 0.17 18.32 43.74
C PRO A 181 0.11 17.51 45.03
N TYR A 182 0.06 16.19 44.91
CA TYR A 182 0.59 15.32 45.97
C TYR A 182 2.12 15.38 45.87
N LEU A 183 2.67 16.54 46.25
CA LEU A 183 4.06 16.74 46.63
C LEU A 183 4.06 17.39 48.02
#